data_AF-A0A1M6MGR8-F1
#
_entry.id   AF-A0A1M6MGR8-F1
#
_cell.length_a   1.000
_cell.length_b   1.000
_cell.length_c   1.000
_cell.angle_alpha   90.00
_cell.angle_beta   90.00
_cell.angle_gamma   90.00
#
_symmetry.space_group_name_H-M   'P 1'
#
loop_
_entity.id
_entity.type
_entity.pdbx_description
1 polymer ?
#
loop_
_entity_poly.entity_id
_entity_poly.type
_entity_poly.pdbx_seq_one_letter_code
_entity_poly.pdbx_strand_id
1 'polypeptide(L)'
;MEQVRFVLTSPNGEIADIPWDKWSFLRSRKKEDNTESTQTPIEEEIITLANIQVPDDVIFEYKTSDKIDDLKGIWIIAKRKDGEQINFTTLSGLFSLRVKIQELIPNTKETDILFKPVIRSSNSIYYPNILSSIFIPANDELNEFSINLVKEEYNDGSNAETISKNLKRYKNIDIDAETIQKLIDNNFSERNLEIAKTENQYRFDEYKFITEKDNDRIEDKLIFNKIENSFFQSDLIKSIYKMDKIKISSVQTSYTRQEPIASNAILEDEDPEKTTIESIVKKFTSTYGKTTKYLPAIESFGEGVFFEFNNKILDEWIKNNPKIQERISILIGNKQQFESTFNEDFDLNPKYVLIHTFSHLIIKELEYLCGYPSTSIQERLYIDENPEMNGVLIYTIAGSEGSYGGITSICDDDRIGKLIESAMIRAIDCATDPICYHTHGQGVANLNLSACFSCTLLPETSCENFNCYLDRRILVDKDYGYFKDLINKI
;
A
#
# COMPACT_ATOMS: atom_id res chain seq x y z
N MET A 1 16.13 -4.84 -30.28
CA MET A 1 17.02 -5.07 -29.11
C MET A 1 16.18 -4.83 -27.87
N GLU A 2 15.51 -5.85 -27.35
CA GLU A 2 14.96 -5.75 -26.00
C GLU A 2 16.12 -6.08 -25.05
N GLN A 3 16.66 -5.03 -24.44
CA GLN A 3 17.68 -5.11 -23.41
C GLN A 3 17.17 -6.07 -22.33
N VAL A 4 17.94 -7.10 -21.98
CA VAL A 4 17.59 -8.02 -20.91
C VAL A 4 17.36 -7.21 -19.64
N ARG A 5 16.09 -7.11 -19.23
CA ARG A 5 15.64 -6.22 -18.15
C ARG A 5 15.85 -6.87 -16.79
N PHE A 6 16.95 -7.56 -16.52
CA PHE A 6 17.19 -8.13 -15.18
C PHE A 6 18.33 -7.40 -14.48
N VAL A 7 18.14 -7.12 -13.20
CA VAL A 7 19.17 -6.55 -12.33
C VAL A 7 19.15 -7.28 -10.99
N LEU A 8 20.24 -7.16 -10.25
CA LEU A 8 20.35 -7.62 -8.87
C LEU A 8 19.95 -6.48 -7.93
N THR A 9 19.13 -6.78 -6.92
CA THR A 9 18.82 -5.86 -5.81
C THR A 9 19.02 -6.56 -4.48
N SER A 10 19.33 -5.81 -3.43
CA SER A 10 19.52 -6.31 -2.06
C SER A 10 18.56 -5.64 -1.06
N PRO A 11 18.27 -6.27 0.10
CA PRO A 11 17.39 -5.71 1.14
C PRO A 11 17.81 -4.33 1.64
N ASN A 12 19.12 -4.07 1.71
CA ASN A 12 19.65 -2.75 2.06
C ASN A 12 19.43 -1.67 0.98
N GLY A 13 18.74 -2.00 -0.11
CA GLY A 13 18.49 -1.10 -1.21
C GLY A 13 19.72 -0.80 -2.07
N GLU A 14 20.66 -1.71 -2.27
CA GLU A 14 21.67 -1.58 -3.33
C GLU A 14 21.18 -2.21 -4.65
N ILE A 15 21.77 -1.80 -5.77
CA ILE A 15 21.44 -2.30 -7.11
C ILE A 15 22.73 -2.56 -7.90
N ALA A 16 22.76 -3.67 -8.62
CA ALA A 16 23.88 -4.06 -9.46
C ALA A 16 23.38 -4.77 -10.73
N ASP A 17 24.19 -4.77 -11.77
CA ASP A 17 23.93 -5.64 -12.93
C ASP A 17 24.25 -7.10 -12.59
N ILE A 18 23.58 -8.02 -13.27
CA ILE A 18 23.93 -9.44 -13.18
C ILE A 18 25.32 -9.60 -13.84
N PRO A 19 26.27 -10.32 -13.19
CA PRO A 19 27.55 -10.66 -13.80
C PRO A 19 27.33 -11.70 -14.91
N TRP A 20 26.85 -11.24 -16.08
CA TRP A 20 26.45 -12.10 -17.20
C TRP A 20 27.62 -12.92 -17.74
N ASP A 21 28.83 -12.36 -17.65
CA ASP A 21 30.08 -13.04 -17.92
C ASP A 21 30.22 -14.28 -17.04
N LYS A 22 30.12 -14.16 -15.72
CA LYS A 22 30.19 -15.30 -14.79
C LYS A 22 29.00 -16.25 -14.94
N TRP A 23 27.80 -15.72 -15.16
CA TRP A 23 26.59 -16.52 -15.39
C TRP A 23 26.74 -17.46 -16.59
N SER A 24 27.40 -17.02 -17.66
CA SER A 24 27.67 -17.86 -18.84
C SER A 24 28.62 -19.03 -18.58
N PHE A 25 29.34 -18.98 -17.46
CA PHE A 25 30.25 -20.04 -17.00
C PHE A 25 29.69 -20.84 -15.81
N LEU A 26 28.44 -20.59 -15.42
CA LEU A 26 27.75 -21.36 -14.40
C LEU A 26 27.55 -22.80 -14.90
N ARG A 27 28.36 -23.73 -14.40
CA ARG A 27 28.22 -25.15 -14.74
C ARG A 27 26.88 -25.65 -14.22
N SER A 28 26.10 -26.31 -15.07
CA SER A 28 24.96 -27.11 -14.60
C SER A 28 25.50 -28.23 -13.69
N ARG A 29 25.46 -28.05 -12.36
CA ARG A 29 25.81 -29.12 -11.39
C ARG A 29 25.02 -30.41 -11.60
N LYS A 30 23.92 -30.37 -12.36
CA LYS A 30 23.10 -31.55 -12.71
C LYS A 30 23.79 -32.69 -13.45
N LYS A 31 25.05 -32.56 -13.91
CA LYS A 31 25.74 -33.65 -14.62
C LYS A 31 26.72 -34.47 -13.78
N GLU A 32 27.03 -34.09 -12.54
CA GLU A 32 27.97 -34.85 -11.69
C GLU A 32 27.30 -35.61 -10.54
N ASP A 33 26.13 -35.20 -10.05
CA ASP A 33 25.48 -35.83 -8.88
C ASP A 33 24.41 -36.90 -9.20
N ASN A 34 24.37 -37.43 -10.42
CA ASN A 34 23.47 -38.54 -10.77
C ASN A 34 24.00 -39.93 -10.34
N THR A 35 24.75 -39.96 -9.24
CA THR A 35 25.05 -41.17 -8.48
C THR A 35 24.84 -40.86 -7.00
N GLU A 36 23.68 -41.29 -6.50
CA GLU A 36 23.30 -41.50 -5.11
C GLU A 36 22.29 -40.54 -4.46
N SER A 37 21.17 -41.18 -4.08
CA SER A 37 20.19 -40.84 -3.05
C SER A 37 18.97 -39.99 -3.43
N THR A 38 17.83 -40.69 -3.42
CA THR A 38 16.46 -40.19 -3.28
C THR A 38 16.29 -39.48 -1.94
N GLN A 39 16.19 -38.14 -1.96
CA GLN A 39 15.56 -37.35 -0.90
C GLN A 39 14.70 -36.23 -1.48
N THR A 40 13.65 -35.92 -0.74
CA THR A 40 12.51 -35.03 -0.99
C THR A 40 12.94 -33.59 -1.38
N PRO A 41 12.24 -32.88 -2.30
CA PRO A 41 12.71 -31.59 -2.81
C PRO A 41 12.21 -30.41 -1.96
N ILE A 42 12.97 -29.98 -0.95
CA ILE A 42 12.75 -28.70 -0.26
C ILE A 42 14.10 -28.14 0.21
N GLU A 43 14.74 -27.35 -0.65
CA GLU A 43 15.67 -26.25 -0.34
C GLU A 43 16.15 -25.70 -1.70
N GLU A 44 15.85 -24.42 -1.99
CA GLU A 44 16.30 -23.78 -3.22
C GLU A 44 17.83 -23.71 -3.24
N GLU A 45 18.50 -24.44 -4.15
CA GLU A 45 19.96 -24.41 -4.30
C GLU A 45 20.45 -22.97 -4.50
N ILE A 46 21.15 -22.43 -3.51
CA ILE A 46 21.81 -21.12 -3.57
C ILE A 46 22.89 -21.16 -4.66
N ILE A 47 22.67 -20.41 -5.74
CA ILE A 47 23.65 -20.27 -6.83
C ILE A 47 24.57 -19.09 -6.50
N THR A 48 25.88 -19.34 -6.39
CA THR A 48 26.93 -18.33 -6.14
C THR A 48 27.89 -18.21 -7.34
N LEU A 49 28.34 -16.98 -7.64
CA LEU A 49 29.23 -16.68 -8.76
C LEU A 49 30.69 -16.42 -8.32
N ALA A 50 31.00 -16.51 -7.01
CA ALA A 50 32.27 -16.11 -6.42
C ALA A 50 33.50 -16.82 -7.03
N ASN A 51 33.35 -18.09 -7.40
CA ASN A 51 34.44 -18.96 -7.82
C ASN A 51 34.57 -19.12 -9.34
N ILE A 52 33.82 -18.34 -10.13
CA ILE A 52 33.83 -18.45 -11.58
C ILE A 52 34.88 -17.51 -12.17
N GLN A 53 35.87 -18.11 -12.85
CA GLN A 53 36.86 -17.38 -13.63
C GLN A 53 36.43 -17.33 -15.11
N VAL A 54 36.39 -16.12 -15.66
CA VAL A 54 36.05 -15.87 -17.06
C VAL A 54 37.36 -15.57 -17.82
N PRO A 55 37.67 -16.29 -18.92
CA PRO A 55 38.83 -15.97 -19.75
C PRO A 55 38.73 -14.58 -20.42
N ASP A 56 39.87 -13.92 -20.63
CA ASP A 56 39.92 -12.56 -21.19
C ASP A 56 39.57 -12.49 -22.71
N ASP A 57 39.58 -13.63 -23.40
CA ASP A 57 39.40 -13.73 -24.85
C ASP A 57 37.98 -14.13 -25.29
N VAL A 58 36.99 -13.96 -24.40
CA VAL A 58 35.61 -14.41 -24.60
C VAL A 58 34.71 -13.31 -25.17
N ILE A 59 33.84 -13.70 -26.10
CA ILE A 59 32.73 -12.92 -26.66
C ILE A 59 31.44 -13.63 -26.29
N PHE A 60 30.42 -12.86 -25.90
CA PHE A 60 29.10 -13.38 -25.54
C PHE A 60 28.10 -13.15 -26.67
N GLU A 61 27.38 -14.19 -27.04
CA GLU A 61 26.24 -14.12 -27.96
C GLU A 61 24.95 -14.47 -27.23
N TYR A 62 23.91 -13.68 -27.50
CA TYR A 62 22.57 -13.92 -27.01
C TYR A 62 21.72 -14.56 -28.11
N LYS A 63 20.96 -15.61 -27.77
CA LYS A 63 19.99 -16.24 -28.68
C LYS A 63 18.68 -16.57 -27.95
N THR A 64 17.58 -16.51 -28.67
CA THR A 64 16.25 -16.92 -28.19
C THR A 64 15.73 -18.08 -29.03
N SER A 65 15.09 -19.04 -28.38
CA SER A 65 14.29 -20.08 -29.02
C SER A 65 13.09 -19.45 -29.72
N ASP A 66 12.72 -19.98 -30.88
CA ASP A 66 11.47 -19.63 -31.58
C ASP A 66 10.24 -20.33 -30.94
N LYS A 67 10.46 -21.14 -29.91
CA LYS A 67 9.41 -21.82 -29.14
C LYS A 67 9.14 -21.09 -27.83
N ILE A 68 7.92 -21.25 -27.30
CA ILE A 68 7.51 -20.73 -26.00
C ILE A 68 8.17 -21.60 -24.91
N ASP A 69 9.41 -21.27 -24.55
CA ASP A 69 10.27 -22.05 -23.63
C ASP A 69 10.64 -21.26 -22.35
N ASP A 70 9.82 -20.31 -21.89
CA ASP A 70 10.10 -19.40 -20.75
C ASP A 70 11.57 -18.90 -20.73
N LEU A 71 12.20 -18.83 -19.56
CA LEU A 71 13.62 -18.48 -19.42
C LEU A 71 14.58 -19.57 -19.94
N LYS A 72 14.11 -20.81 -20.18
CA LYS A 72 14.94 -21.89 -20.77
C LYS A 72 15.22 -21.64 -22.25
N GLY A 73 14.32 -20.95 -22.93
CA GLY A 73 14.46 -20.55 -24.33
C GLY A 73 15.48 -19.44 -24.55
N ILE A 74 15.97 -18.80 -23.49
CA ILE A 74 16.92 -17.69 -23.58
C ILE A 74 18.33 -18.21 -23.29
N TRP A 75 19.24 -17.99 -24.23
CA TRP A 75 20.58 -18.57 -24.24
C TRP A 75 21.66 -17.51 -24.22
N ILE A 76 22.68 -17.77 -23.39
CA ILE A 76 23.93 -17.00 -23.36
C ILE A 76 25.06 -17.95 -23.77
N ILE A 77 25.67 -17.67 -24.90
CA ILE A 77 26.74 -18.48 -25.50
C ILE A 77 28.06 -17.74 -25.31
N ALA A 78 29.05 -18.41 -24.72
CA ALA A 78 30.42 -17.90 -24.61
C ALA A 78 31.27 -18.48 -25.74
N LYS A 79 31.89 -17.63 -26.56
CA LYS A 79 32.80 -18.03 -27.65
C LYS A 79 34.17 -17.36 -27.51
N ARG A 80 35.22 -18.00 -28.01
CA ARG A 80 36.51 -17.34 -28.25
C ARG A 80 36.43 -16.41 -29.47
N LYS A 81 37.41 -15.51 -29.60
CA LYS A 81 37.54 -14.62 -30.76
C LYS A 81 37.70 -15.35 -32.10
N ASP A 82 38.17 -16.60 -32.10
CA ASP A 82 38.27 -17.46 -33.28
C ASP A 82 36.94 -18.13 -33.68
N GLY A 83 35.88 -17.94 -32.87
CA GLY A 83 34.55 -18.50 -33.08
C GLY A 83 34.29 -19.82 -32.37
N GLU A 84 35.27 -20.40 -31.66
CA GLU A 84 35.09 -21.63 -30.88
C GLU A 84 34.11 -21.39 -29.72
N GLN A 85 33.04 -22.19 -29.63
CA GLN A 85 32.12 -22.13 -28.51
C GLN A 85 32.72 -22.82 -27.28
N ILE A 86 32.92 -22.05 -26.21
CA ILE A 86 33.52 -22.50 -24.96
C ILE A 86 32.44 -23.01 -24.00
N ASN A 87 31.33 -22.28 -23.89
CA ASN A 87 30.28 -22.59 -22.93
C ASN A 87 28.91 -22.10 -23.40
N PHE A 88 27.87 -22.60 -22.74
CA PHE A 88 26.47 -22.30 -23.00
C PHE A 88 25.66 -22.42 -21.73
N THR A 89 24.89 -21.39 -21.41
CA THR A 89 23.91 -21.44 -20.32
C THR A 89 22.56 -20.88 -20.77
N THR A 90 21.51 -21.26 -20.05
CA THR A 90 20.16 -20.68 -20.21
C THR A 90 19.86 -19.75 -19.04
N LEU A 91 18.79 -18.96 -19.11
CA LEU A 91 18.31 -18.18 -17.96
C LEU A 91 17.45 -19.02 -16.99
N SER A 92 17.37 -20.34 -17.19
CA SER A 92 16.69 -21.24 -16.26
C SER A 92 17.29 -21.14 -14.87
N GLY A 93 16.45 -20.92 -13.86
CA GLY A 93 16.88 -20.77 -12.47
C GLY A 93 17.49 -19.40 -12.13
N LEU A 94 17.38 -18.40 -13.03
CA LEU A 94 17.88 -17.06 -12.75
C LEU A 94 17.34 -16.50 -11.43
N PHE A 95 16.04 -16.63 -11.17
CA PHE A 95 15.41 -16.13 -9.92
C PHE A 95 15.91 -16.79 -8.62
N SER A 96 16.61 -17.92 -8.71
CA SER A 96 17.26 -18.60 -7.58
C SER A 96 18.70 -18.10 -7.33
N LEU A 97 19.23 -17.21 -8.17
CA LEU A 97 20.55 -16.62 -7.98
C LEU A 97 20.58 -15.79 -6.69
N ARG A 98 21.63 -16.00 -5.88
CA ARG A 98 21.91 -15.19 -4.68
C ARG A 98 23.39 -14.82 -4.67
N VAL A 99 23.69 -13.52 -4.75
CA VAL A 99 25.08 -13.02 -4.81
C VAL A 99 25.39 -12.22 -3.56
N LYS A 100 26.49 -12.52 -2.86
CA LYS A 100 26.89 -11.71 -1.70
C LYS A 100 27.29 -10.31 -2.13
N ILE A 101 26.91 -9.30 -1.35
CA ILE A 101 27.21 -7.90 -1.66
C ILE A 101 28.70 -7.64 -1.90
N GLN A 102 29.60 -8.29 -1.15
CA GLN A 102 31.05 -8.12 -1.31
C GLN A 102 31.59 -8.59 -2.67
N GLU A 103 30.90 -9.51 -3.35
CA GLU A 103 31.30 -9.98 -4.67
C GLU A 103 31.07 -8.92 -5.76
N LEU A 104 30.14 -8.00 -5.53
CA LEU A 104 29.75 -6.94 -6.47
C LEU A 104 30.26 -5.56 -6.05
N ILE A 105 30.30 -5.30 -4.73
CA ILE A 105 30.72 -4.04 -4.12
C ILE A 105 31.85 -4.33 -3.13
N PRO A 106 33.11 -4.32 -3.58
CA PRO A 106 34.26 -4.54 -2.72
C PRO A 106 34.35 -3.48 -1.61
N ASN A 107 34.79 -3.88 -0.42
CA ASN A 107 34.97 -3.02 0.76
C ASN A 107 33.69 -2.42 1.38
N THR A 108 32.52 -3.03 1.12
CA THR A 108 31.32 -2.69 1.90
C THR A 108 31.46 -3.12 3.37
N LYS A 109 30.82 -2.38 4.27
CA LYS A 109 30.77 -2.70 5.70
C LYS A 109 29.89 -3.92 6.00
N GLU A 110 28.94 -4.21 5.11
CA GLU A 110 27.95 -5.27 5.27
C GLU A 110 28.43 -6.54 4.55
N THR A 111 28.50 -7.67 5.26
CA THR A 111 29.21 -8.86 4.77
C THR A 111 28.30 -9.99 4.31
N ASP A 112 27.05 -10.02 4.78
CA ASP A 112 26.16 -11.18 4.66
C ASP A 112 24.83 -10.90 3.94
N ILE A 113 24.70 -9.72 3.31
CA ILE A 113 23.52 -9.36 2.53
C ILE A 113 23.59 -10.03 1.15
N LEU A 114 22.49 -10.66 0.75
CA LEU A 114 22.33 -11.33 -0.54
C LEU A 114 21.55 -10.47 -1.53
N PHE A 115 22.11 -10.30 -2.72
CA PHE A 115 21.41 -9.81 -3.88
C PHE A 115 20.54 -10.91 -4.49
N LYS A 116 19.30 -10.56 -4.88
CA LYS A 116 18.41 -11.40 -5.67
C LYS A 116 18.07 -10.72 -7.00
N PRO A 117 17.90 -11.46 -8.10
CA PRO A 117 17.54 -10.87 -9.37
C PRO A 117 16.06 -10.54 -9.42
N VAL A 118 15.79 -9.38 -10.02
CA VAL A 118 14.45 -8.85 -10.25
C VAL A 118 14.35 -8.33 -11.68
N ILE A 119 13.12 -8.25 -12.18
CA ILE A 119 12.86 -7.56 -13.45
C ILE A 119 13.00 -6.06 -13.21
N ARG A 120 13.72 -5.37 -14.09
CA ARG A 120 13.88 -3.93 -14.15
C ARG A 120 12.61 -3.27 -14.65
N SER A 121 11.68 -3.18 -13.73
CA SER A 121 10.43 -2.45 -13.83
C SER A 121 10.28 -1.49 -12.65
N SER A 122 9.43 -0.49 -12.79
CA SER A 122 9.02 0.37 -11.66
C SER A 122 8.44 -0.46 -10.51
N ASN A 123 7.69 -1.52 -10.84
CA ASN A 123 6.90 -2.29 -9.87
C ASN A 123 7.70 -3.42 -9.20
N SER A 124 9.02 -3.49 -9.42
CA SER A 124 9.87 -4.55 -8.85
C SER A 124 11.18 -4.04 -8.24
N ILE A 125 11.60 -2.82 -8.60
CA ILE A 125 12.86 -2.25 -8.09
C ILE A 125 12.62 -1.11 -7.13
N TYR A 126 11.64 -0.25 -7.42
CA TYR A 126 11.57 1.06 -6.79
C TYR A 126 10.19 1.30 -6.23
N TYR A 127 10.10 1.22 -4.91
CA TYR A 127 8.90 1.53 -4.15
C TYR A 127 9.10 2.89 -3.49
N PRO A 128 8.51 3.96 -4.03
CA PRO A 128 8.67 5.29 -3.46
C PRO A 128 7.89 5.37 -2.14
N ASN A 129 8.55 5.88 -1.10
CA ASN A 129 7.90 6.15 0.18
C ASN A 129 7.39 7.59 0.15
N ILE A 130 6.12 7.75 -0.19
CA ILE A 130 5.44 9.03 -0.35
C ILE A 130 4.49 9.22 0.83
N LEU A 131 4.67 10.31 1.55
CA LEU A 131 3.69 10.79 2.51
C LEU A 131 2.76 11.75 1.80
N SER A 132 1.46 11.61 2.03
CA SER A 132 0.46 12.50 1.48
C SER A 132 -0.53 12.90 2.54
N SER A 133 -1.03 14.13 2.44
CA SER A 133 -2.04 14.65 3.35
C SER A 133 -3.01 15.53 2.58
N ILE A 134 -4.28 15.38 2.91
CA ILE A 134 -5.33 16.28 2.45
C ILE A 134 -5.21 17.58 3.24
N PHE A 135 -5.39 18.71 2.56
CA PHE A 135 -5.41 19.99 3.23
C PHE A 135 -6.61 20.08 4.20
N ILE A 136 -6.32 20.07 5.48
CA ILE A 136 -7.22 20.50 6.56
C ILE A 136 -6.71 21.84 7.07
N PRO A 137 -7.58 22.84 7.33
CA PRO A 137 -7.16 24.05 8.02
C PRO A 137 -6.63 23.69 9.41
N ALA A 138 -5.55 24.35 9.82
CA ALA A 138 -5.01 24.17 11.17
C ALA A 138 -6.10 24.50 12.22
N ASN A 139 -6.18 23.68 13.25
CA ASN A 139 -7.15 23.87 14.31
C ASN A 139 -6.66 25.02 15.21
N ASP A 140 -7.35 26.17 15.17
CA ASP A 140 -6.95 27.38 15.91
C ASP A 140 -6.93 27.19 17.44
N GLU A 141 -7.50 26.09 17.95
CA GLU A 141 -7.63 25.80 19.37
C GLU A 141 -6.29 25.46 20.04
N LEU A 142 -5.33 24.88 19.33
CA LEU A 142 -3.97 24.56 19.80
C LEU A 142 -2.95 25.60 19.34
N ASN A 143 -3.18 26.86 19.69
CA ASN A 143 -2.27 27.94 19.39
C ASN A 143 -1.29 28.21 20.56
N GLU A 144 -0.31 29.08 20.33
CA GLU A 144 0.68 29.45 21.34
C GLU A 144 0.03 29.94 22.66
N PHE A 145 -1.14 30.58 22.59
CA PHE A 145 -1.86 31.05 23.76
C PHE A 145 -2.46 29.89 24.58
N SER A 146 -3.18 28.96 23.96
CA SER A 146 -3.78 27.82 24.66
C SER A 146 -2.73 26.86 25.21
N ILE A 147 -1.62 26.64 24.49
CA ILE A 147 -0.49 25.84 24.96
C ILE A 147 0.16 26.47 26.19
N ASN A 148 0.34 27.79 26.21
CA ASN A 148 0.87 28.48 27.39
C ASN A 148 -0.07 28.36 28.58
N LEU A 149 -1.40 28.44 28.38
CA LEU A 149 -2.37 28.20 29.44
C LEU A 149 -2.32 26.79 30.01
N VAL A 150 -2.24 25.78 29.13
CA VAL A 150 -2.09 24.37 29.54
C VAL A 150 -0.81 24.20 30.38
N LYS A 151 0.27 24.85 29.97
CA LYS A 151 1.56 24.82 30.68
C LYS A 151 1.50 25.51 32.05
N GLU A 152 0.82 26.64 32.16
CA GLU A 152 0.58 27.34 33.43
C GLU A 152 -0.21 26.47 34.41
N GLU A 153 -1.38 25.95 33.99
CA GLU A 153 -2.22 25.12 34.83
C GLU A 153 -1.53 23.80 35.25
N TYR A 154 -0.71 23.22 34.36
CA TYR A 154 0.10 22.04 34.70
C TYR A 154 1.20 22.35 35.72
N ASN A 155 1.88 23.48 35.59
CA ASN A 155 2.88 23.93 36.56
C ASN A 155 2.25 24.22 37.94
N ASP A 156 0.98 24.64 37.96
CA ASP A 156 0.18 24.82 39.17
C ASP A 156 -0.29 23.47 39.79
N GLY A 157 0.05 22.34 39.15
CA GLY A 157 -0.18 20.99 39.66
C GLY A 157 -1.48 20.33 39.17
N SER A 158 -2.16 20.90 38.17
CA SER A 158 -3.36 20.31 37.58
C SER A 158 -3.03 19.15 36.63
N ASN A 159 -3.89 18.14 36.60
CA ASN A 159 -3.81 17.04 35.63
C ASN A 159 -4.61 17.36 34.35
N ALA A 160 -4.39 16.58 33.28
CA ALA A 160 -4.98 16.83 31.98
C ALA A 160 -6.52 16.95 31.98
N GLU A 161 -7.22 16.12 32.76
CA GLU A 161 -8.68 16.20 32.90
C GLU A 161 -9.16 17.51 33.53
N THR A 162 -8.43 17.98 34.55
CA THR A 162 -8.75 19.24 35.24
C THR A 162 -8.49 20.42 34.34
N ILE A 163 -7.36 20.39 33.60
CA ILE A 163 -7.00 21.42 32.63
C ILE A 163 -8.06 21.51 31.52
N SER A 164 -8.47 20.38 30.93
CA SER A 164 -9.52 20.33 29.90
C SER A 164 -10.82 20.98 30.38
N LYS A 165 -11.28 20.61 31.59
CA LYS A 165 -12.48 21.19 32.21
C LYS A 165 -12.32 22.69 32.49
N ASN A 166 -11.16 23.13 32.98
CA ASN A 166 -10.89 24.53 33.29
C ASN A 166 -10.87 25.39 32.02
N LEU A 167 -10.21 24.92 30.97
CA LEU A 167 -10.17 25.60 29.67
C LEU A 167 -11.57 25.77 29.08
N LYS A 168 -12.37 24.69 29.08
CA LYS A 168 -13.75 24.73 28.59
C LYS A 168 -14.61 25.69 29.41
N ARG A 169 -14.48 25.64 30.74
CA ARG A 169 -15.34 26.41 31.66
C ARG A 169 -15.00 27.89 31.74
N TYR A 170 -13.71 28.24 31.77
CA TYR A 170 -13.27 29.61 32.05
C TYR A 170 -12.77 30.37 30.83
N LYS A 171 -12.35 29.64 29.78
CA LYS A 171 -11.74 30.23 28.58
C LYS A 171 -12.51 29.90 27.30
N ASN A 172 -13.54 29.05 27.38
CA ASN A 172 -14.32 28.58 26.24
C ASN A 172 -13.44 27.95 25.15
N ILE A 173 -12.40 27.23 25.57
CA ILE A 173 -11.48 26.47 24.72
C ILE A 173 -11.75 24.99 24.97
N ASP A 174 -12.14 24.24 23.94
CA ASP A 174 -12.57 22.84 24.07
C ASP A 174 -11.47 21.87 23.62
N ILE A 175 -10.42 21.73 24.44
CA ILE A 175 -9.35 20.75 24.20
C ILE A 175 -9.62 19.52 25.07
N ASP A 176 -9.63 18.34 24.45
CA ASP A 176 -9.81 17.08 25.16
C ASP A 176 -8.61 16.76 26.07
N ALA A 177 -8.88 15.98 27.13
CA ALA A 177 -7.86 15.63 28.11
C ALA A 177 -6.73 14.77 27.54
N GLU A 178 -6.98 13.97 26.50
CA GLU A 178 -5.97 13.11 25.90
C GLU A 178 -4.94 13.94 25.13
N THR A 179 -5.40 14.92 24.35
CA THR A 179 -4.57 15.91 23.65
C THR A 179 -3.73 16.73 24.63
N ILE A 180 -4.30 17.14 25.78
CA ILE A 180 -3.54 17.82 26.83
C ILE A 180 -2.48 16.90 27.44
N GLN A 181 -2.79 15.62 27.67
CA GLN A 181 -1.81 14.67 28.17
C GLN A 181 -0.65 14.49 27.18
N LYS A 182 -0.96 14.33 25.89
CA LYS A 182 0.04 14.25 24.81
C LYS A 182 0.89 15.52 24.73
N LEU A 183 0.31 16.71 24.93
CA LEU A 183 1.06 17.97 25.00
C LEU A 183 2.05 17.97 26.17
N ILE A 184 1.62 17.53 27.35
CA ILE A 184 2.47 17.42 28.54
C ILE A 184 3.63 16.46 28.27
N ASP A 185 3.33 15.28 27.73
CA ASP A 185 4.32 14.24 27.43
C ASP A 185 5.36 14.71 26.38
N ASN A 186 4.96 15.61 25.48
CA ASN A 186 5.82 16.21 24.44
C ASN A 186 6.43 17.57 24.82
N ASN A 187 6.53 17.88 26.13
CA ASN A 187 7.11 19.12 26.65
C ASN A 187 6.46 20.40 26.11
N PHE A 188 5.14 20.39 25.88
CA PHE A 188 4.35 21.51 25.36
C PHE A 188 4.80 22.01 23.99
N SER A 189 5.46 21.15 23.20
CA SER A 189 5.86 21.46 21.83
C SER A 189 4.81 20.93 20.86
N GLU A 190 4.04 21.82 20.24
CA GLU A 190 3.09 21.50 19.18
C GLU A 190 3.75 20.68 18.07
N ARG A 191 4.96 21.09 17.64
CA ARG A 191 5.74 20.39 16.63
C ARG A 191 6.07 18.95 17.03
N ASN A 192 6.43 18.71 18.29
CA ASN A 192 6.77 17.35 18.74
C ASN A 192 5.51 16.49 18.88
N LEU A 193 4.40 17.09 19.31
CA LEU A 193 3.10 16.43 19.37
C LEU A 193 2.66 15.97 17.97
N GLU A 194 2.76 16.84 16.97
CA GLU A 194 2.46 16.48 15.59
C GLU A 194 3.40 15.36 15.11
N ILE A 195 4.72 15.51 15.28
CA ILE A 195 5.68 14.45 14.89
C ILE A 195 5.40 13.10 15.57
N ALA A 196 4.81 13.10 16.77
CA ALA A 196 4.49 11.89 17.51
C ALA A 196 3.18 11.21 17.08
N LYS A 197 2.35 11.86 16.24
CA LYS A 197 1.11 11.24 15.75
C LYS A 197 1.41 10.08 14.81
N THR A 198 0.67 8.98 14.99
CA THR A 198 0.69 7.86 14.03
C THR A 198 -0.07 8.24 12.75
N GLU A 199 0.16 7.52 11.64
CA GLU A 199 -0.61 7.74 10.41
C GLU A 199 -2.12 7.60 10.65
N ASN A 200 -2.55 6.64 11.48
CA ASN A 200 -3.97 6.46 11.79
C ASN A 200 -4.56 7.63 12.60
N GLN A 201 -3.79 8.25 13.50
CA GLN A 201 -4.23 9.46 14.20
C GLN A 201 -4.37 10.64 13.22
N TYR A 202 -3.44 10.79 12.28
CA TYR A 202 -3.55 11.79 11.21
C TYR A 202 -4.77 11.56 10.31
N ARG A 203 -5.03 10.30 9.92
CA ARG A 203 -6.22 9.92 9.16
C ARG A 203 -7.51 10.17 9.95
N PHE A 204 -7.48 9.99 11.27
CA PHE A 204 -8.62 10.30 12.12
C PHE A 204 -8.96 11.79 12.13
N ASP A 205 -7.96 12.67 12.16
CA ASP A 205 -8.19 14.11 12.06
C ASP A 205 -8.87 14.47 10.72
N GLU A 206 -8.42 13.88 9.60
CA GLU A 206 -9.06 14.01 8.29
C GLU A 206 -10.51 13.48 8.27
N TYR A 207 -10.72 12.26 8.76
CA TYR A 207 -12.03 11.62 8.83
C TYR A 207 -13.02 12.43 9.68
N LYS A 208 -12.58 12.83 10.88
CA LYS A 208 -13.38 13.62 11.83
C LYS A 208 -13.76 14.96 11.21
N PHE A 209 -12.81 15.65 10.58
CA PHE A 209 -13.07 16.94 9.94
C PHE A 209 -14.16 16.87 8.87
N ILE A 210 -14.13 15.82 8.04
CA ILE A 210 -15.13 15.60 6.98
C ILE A 210 -16.49 15.23 7.58
N THR A 211 -16.51 14.37 8.60
CA THR A 211 -17.76 13.78 9.14
C THR A 211 -18.49 14.67 10.15
N GLU A 212 -17.81 15.61 10.81
CA GLU A 212 -18.43 16.56 11.74
C GLU A 212 -19.12 17.74 11.04
N LYS A 213 -18.88 17.93 9.74
CA LYS A 213 -19.41 19.03 8.95
C LYS A 213 -20.27 18.51 7.80
N ASP A 214 -21.45 19.09 7.59
CA ASP A 214 -22.28 18.71 6.43
C ASP A 214 -21.73 19.32 5.12
N ASN A 215 -21.12 20.50 5.17
CA ASN A 215 -20.49 21.16 4.03
C ASN A 215 -19.45 22.16 4.52
N ASP A 216 -18.41 22.37 3.70
CA ASP A 216 -17.42 23.41 3.94
C ASP A 216 -16.78 23.89 2.63
N ARG A 217 -16.31 25.14 2.63
CA ARG A 217 -15.56 25.75 1.53
C ARG A 217 -14.45 26.61 2.08
N ILE A 218 -13.23 26.10 2.01
CA ILE A 218 -12.06 26.71 2.65
C ILE A 218 -11.09 27.16 1.59
N GLU A 219 -10.99 28.48 1.41
CA GLU A 219 -9.99 29.15 0.55
C GLU A 219 -9.88 28.57 -0.87
N ASP A 220 -10.94 27.94 -1.39
CA ASP A 220 -10.91 27.14 -2.61
C ASP A 220 -9.79 26.08 -2.64
N LYS A 221 -9.36 25.59 -1.48
CA LYS A 221 -8.41 24.48 -1.30
C LYS A 221 -9.12 23.17 -0.95
N LEU A 222 -10.20 23.28 -0.19
CA LEU A 222 -11.08 22.15 0.15
C LEU A 222 -12.53 22.61 0.01
N ILE A 223 -13.31 21.90 -0.80
CA ILE A 223 -14.74 22.16 -1.02
C ILE A 223 -15.45 20.82 -1.01
N PHE A 224 -16.37 20.64 -0.08
CA PHE A 224 -17.16 19.42 0.00
C PHE A 224 -18.57 19.67 0.52
N ASN A 225 -19.48 18.81 0.07
CA ASN A 225 -20.90 18.87 0.40
C ASN A 225 -21.45 17.46 0.61
N LYS A 226 -22.17 17.25 1.70
CA LYS A 226 -22.93 16.03 1.94
C LYS A 226 -24.07 15.89 0.94
N ILE A 227 -24.19 14.72 0.35
CA ILE A 227 -25.22 14.40 -0.65
C ILE A 227 -26.53 14.04 0.08
N GLU A 228 -27.66 14.28 -0.57
CA GLU A 228 -28.97 13.88 -0.05
C GLU A 228 -29.07 12.35 0.14
N ASN A 229 -29.57 11.92 1.30
CA ASN A 229 -29.74 10.50 1.61
C ASN A 229 -30.67 9.76 0.64
N SER A 230 -31.52 10.47 -0.10
CA SER A 230 -32.43 9.91 -1.11
C SER A 230 -31.69 9.38 -2.35
N PHE A 231 -30.43 9.80 -2.58
CA PHE A 231 -29.68 9.47 -3.79
C PHE A 231 -28.93 8.13 -3.71
N PHE A 232 -28.86 7.50 -2.54
CA PHE A 232 -28.10 6.28 -2.31
C PHE A 232 -28.75 5.36 -1.27
N GLN A 233 -28.19 4.17 -1.06
CA GLN A 233 -28.69 3.18 -0.10
C GLN A 233 -28.33 3.57 1.35
N SER A 234 -29.04 4.57 1.90
CA SER A 234 -28.76 5.15 3.23
C SER A 234 -28.89 4.18 4.42
N ASP A 235 -29.56 3.05 4.21
CA ASP A 235 -29.66 1.97 5.21
C ASP A 235 -28.33 1.21 5.37
N LEU A 236 -27.44 1.27 4.37
CA LEU A 236 -26.16 0.57 4.33
C LEU A 236 -24.96 1.52 4.41
N ILE A 237 -25.08 2.72 3.84
CA ILE A 237 -24.05 3.75 3.83
C ILE A 237 -24.56 4.92 4.66
N LYS A 238 -23.80 5.36 5.66
CA LYS A 238 -24.23 6.39 6.62
C LYS A 238 -24.35 7.75 5.95
N SER A 239 -23.33 8.13 5.19
CA SER A 239 -23.31 9.38 4.45
C SER A 239 -22.31 9.32 3.29
N ILE A 240 -22.54 10.17 2.28
CA ILE A 240 -21.64 10.36 1.15
C ILE A 240 -21.39 11.85 1.00
N TYR A 241 -20.14 12.23 0.79
CA TYR A 241 -19.74 13.61 0.59
C TYR A 241 -19.12 13.77 -0.79
N LYS A 242 -19.69 14.68 -1.57
CA LYS A 242 -19.16 15.14 -2.84
C LYS A 242 -17.99 16.08 -2.55
N MET A 243 -16.80 15.73 -3.01
CA MET A 243 -15.58 16.52 -2.81
C MET A 243 -15.26 17.28 -4.10
N ASP A 244 -15.88 18.46 -4.28
CA ASP A 244 -15.72 19.31 -5.47
C ASP A 244 -14.27 19.76 -5.68
N LYS A 245 -13.53 19.95 -4.58
CA LYS A 245 -12.11 20.30 -4.65
C LYS A 245 -11.36 19.77 -3.45
N ILE A 246 -10.26 19.08 -3.70
CA ILE A 246 -9.36 18.52 -2.68
C ILE A 246 -7.95 18.99 -3.01
N LYS A 247 -7.31 19.70 -2.09
CA LYS A 247 -5.88 19.98 -2.16
C LYS A 247 -5.13 18.87 -1.43
N ILE A 248 -4.16 18.27 -2.11
CA ILE A 248 -3.30 17.23 -1.55
C ILE A 248 -1.85 17.69 -1.66
N SER A 249 -1.10 17.52 -0.58
CA SER A 249 0.35 17.74 -0.57
C SER A 249 1.03 16.38 -0.43
N SER A 250 1.99 16.10 -1.32
CA SER A 250 2.72 14.83 -1.33
C SER A 250 4.22 15.08 -1.28
N VAL A 251 4.93 14.31 -0.45
CA VAL A 251 6.38 14.41 -0.24
C VAL A 251 7.00 13.04 -0.32
N GLN A 252 7.98 12.86 -1.22
CA GLN A 252 8.78 11.65 -1.23
C GLN A 252 9.96 11.76 -0.25
N THR A 253 9.90 10.99 0.84
CA THR A 253 10.92 11.03 1.90
C THR A 253 12.07 10.06 1.65
N SER A 254 11.74 8.90 1.10
CA SER A 254 12.67 7.79 0.87
C SER A 254 12.12 6.86 -0.21
N TYR A 255 12.78 5.74 -0.42
CA TYR A 255 12.29 4.62 -1.23
C TYR A 255 12.90 3.32 -0.70
N THR A 256 12.23 2.21 -0.97
CA THR A 256 12.77 0.86 -0.74
C THR A 256 12.97 0.13 -2.06
N ARG A 257 13.74 -0.96 -2.00
CA ARG A 257 13.89 -1.91 -3.11
C ARG A 257 13.41 -3.28 -2.64
N GLN A 258 13.11 -4.15 -3.60
CA GLN A 258 12.54 -5.49 -3.42
C GLN A 258 11.08 -5.52 -2.94
N GLU A 259 10.75 -4.79 -1.87
CA GLU A 259 9.42 -4.81 -1.27
C GLU A 259 9.04 -3.41 -0.76
N PRO A 260 7.74 -3.04 -0.81
CA PRO A 260 7.25 -1.84 -0.17
C PRO A 260 7.33 -1.97 1.36
N ILE A 261 7.35 -0.83 2.05
CA ILE A 261 7.20 -0.77 3.51
C ILE A 261 5.86 -0.14 3.86
N ALA A 262 5.37 -0.42 5.06
CA ALA A 262 4.15 0.18 5.54
C ALA A 262 4.31 1.68 5.85
N SER A 263 3.20 2.41 5.84
CA SER A 263 3.20 3.88 5.91
C SER A 263 3.78 4.42 7.22
N ASN A 264 3.55 3.77 8.37
CA ASN A 264 4.12 4.24 9.65
C ASN A 264 5.65 4.05 9.65
N ALA A 265 6.14 2.95 9.07
CA ALA A 265 7.57 2.67 8.94
C ALA A 265 8.32 3.69 8.06
N ILE A 266 7.63 4.52 7.26
CA ILE A 266 8.25 5.58 6.44
C ILE A 266 8.96 6.61 7.33
N LEU A 267 8.32 7.02 8.43
CA LEU A 267 8.84 8.05 9.34
C LEU A 267 9.58 7.47 10.55
N GLU A 268 9.29 6.23 10.94
CA GLU A 268 9.93 5.61 12.09
C GLU A 268 11.44 5.43 11.92
N ASP A 269 12.15 5.46 13.05
CA ASP A 269 13.55 5.13 13.08
C ASP A 269 13.74 3.62 12.98
N GLU A 270 14.60 3.18 12.05
CA GLU A 270 15.06 1.79 12.01
C GLU A 270 15.62 1.39 13.39
N ASP A 271 14.98 0.40 14.01
CA ASP A 271 15.40 -0.18 15.27
C ASP A 271 16.51 -1.22 15.00
N PRO A 272 17.78 -0.94 15.38
CA PRO A 272 18.88 -1.85 15.12
C PRO A 272 18.74 -3.19 15.84
N GLU A 273 17.88 -3.31 16.86
CA GLU A 273 17.60 -4.58 17.55
C GLU A 273 16.59 -5.46 16.79
N LYS A 274 15.73 -4.86 15.96
CA LYS A 274 14.73 -5.57 15.13
C LYS A 274 15.20 -5.82 13.69
N THR A 275 16.24 -5.11 13.26
CA THR A 275 16.75 -5.14 11.87
C THR A 275 17.58 -6.42 11.64
N THR A 276 17.03 -7.38 10.89
CA THR A 276 17.77 -8.58 10.46
C THR A 276 18.51 -8.32 9.14
N ILE A 277 19.41 -9.24 8.74
CA ILE A 277 20.15 -9.15 7.45
C ILE A 277 19.21 -9.13 6.23
N GLU A 278 18.01 -9.68 6.38
CA GLU A 278 16.99 -9.76 5.32
C GLU A 278 15.98 -8.62 5.38
N SER A 279 16.03 -7.78 6.43
CA SER A 279 15.11 -6.66 6.57
C SER A 279 15.32 -5.61 5.49
N ILE A 280 14.20 -5.07 4.99
CA ILE A 280 14.19 -4.06 3.94
C ILE A 280 14.56 -2.71 4.55
N VAL A 281 15.65 -2.11 4.06
CA VAL A 281 16.17 -0.82 4.53
C VAL A 281 15.79 0.27 3.55
N LYS A 282 15.31 1.41 4.06
CA LYS A 282 14.93 2.54 3.22
C LYS A 282 16.14 3.39 2.84
N LYS A 283 16.18 3.84 1.58
CA LYS A 283 17.16 4.80 1.07
C LYS A 283 16.50 6.17 1.00
N PHE A 284 17.10 7.14 1.69
CA PHE A 284 16.60 8.51 1.68
C PHE A 284 16.85 9.20 0.33
N THR A 285 15.97 10.13 -0.04
CA THR A 285 16.12 10.97 -1.24
C THR A 285 17.20 12.05 -1.09
N SER A 286 17.69 12.27 0.15
CA SER A 286 18.70 13.26 0.51
C SER A 286 19.90 12.60 1.19
N THR A 287 21.10 13.11 0.91
CA THR A 287 22.35 12.68 1.57
C THR A 287 22.39 12.97 3.06
N TYR A 288 21.57 13.91 3.53
CA TYR A 288 21.43 14.23 4.96
C TYR A 288 20.51 13.24 5.70
N GLY A 289 19.86 12.32 4.96
CA GLY A 289 18.98 11.29 5.52
C GLY A 289 17.92 11.89 6.44
N LYS A 290 17.81 11.36 7.65
CA LYS A 290 16.88 11.83 8.71
C LYS A 290 17.11 13.27 9.17
N THR A 291 18.32 13.82 9.00
CA THR A 291 18.61 15.22 9.39
C THR A 291 18.20 16.25 8.34
N THR A 292 17.58 15.79 7.25
CA THR A 292 17.06 16.65 6.19
C THR A 292 15.98 17.57 6.74
N LYS A 293 16.20 18.88 6.65
CA LYS A 293 15.24 19.90 7.13
C LYS A 293 14.16 20.27 6.12
N TYR A 294 14.47 20.11 4.84
CA TYR A 294 13.60 20.53 3.73
C TYR A 294 13.58 19.44 2.67
N LEU A 295 12.37 19.04 2.27
CA LEU A 295 12.14 18.13 1.16
C LEU A 295 11.23 18.82 0.13
N PRO A 296 11.43 18.57 -1.17
CA PRO A 296 10.51 19.05 -2.20
C PRO A 296 9.14 18.39 -2.02
N ALA A 297 8.10 19.22 -1.99
CA ALA A 297 6.71 18.79 -1.93
C ALA A 297 6.00 19.11 -3.24
N ILE A 298 5.05 18.27 -3.62
CA ILE A 298 4.15 18.50 -4.75
C ILE A 298 2.80 18.89 -4.18
N GLU A 299 2.31 20.06 -4.58
CA GLU A 299 0.95 20.48 -4.33
C GLU A 299 0.09 20.14 -5.54
N SER A 300 -0.99 19.39 -5.31
CA SER A 300 -1.91 18.99 -6.36
C SER A 300 -3.36 19.23 -5.95
N PHE A 301 -4.22 19.38 -6.94
CA PHE A 301 -5.65 19.59 -6.74
C PHE A 301 -6.42 18.48 -7.43
N GLY A 302 -7.50 18.06 -6.80
CA GLY A 302 -8.30 16.94 -7.24
C GLY A 302 -9.75 17.11 -6.91
N GLU A 303 -10.50 16.08 -7.22
CA GLU A 303 -11.89 15.91 -6.86
C GLU A 303 -12.10 14.49 -6.36
N GLY A 304 -13.23 14.24 -5.70
CA GLY A 304 -13.53 12.90 -5.23
C GLY A 304 -14.90 12.74 -4.63
N VAL A 305 -15.08 11.59 -3.99
CA VAL A 305 -16.26 11.22 -3.25
C VAL A 305 -15.81 10.46 -2.01
N PHE A 306 -16.31 10.87 -0.85
CA PHE A 306 -16.04 10.20 0.41
C PHE A 306 -17.27 9.44 0.88
N PHE A 307 -17.08 8.19 1.28
CA PHE A 307 -18.13 7.32 1.79
C PHE A 307 -17.89 7.07 3.28
N GLU A 308 -18.93 7.28 4.09
CA GLU A 308 -18.94 6.97 5.51
C GLU A 308 -19.88 5.80 5.77
N PHE A 309 -19.42 4.80 6.53
CA PHE A 309 -20.20 3.64 6.94
C PHE A 309 -20.58 3.75 8.42
N ASN A 310 -21.72 3.15 8.78
CA ASN A 310 -22.18 3.15 10.16
C ASN A 310 -21.57 1.97 10.93
N ASN A 311 -20.75 2.26 11.93
CA ASN A 311 -20.10 1.24 12.73
C ASN A 311 -21.08 0.24 13.38
N LYS A 312 -22.22 0.72 13.90
CA LYS A 312 -23.23 -0.16 14.52
C LYS A 312 -23.84 -1.13 13.52
N ILE A 313 -24.11 -0.67 12.30
CA ILE A 313 -24.69 -1.52 11.24
C ILE A 313 -23.66 -2.56 10.79
N LEU A 314 -22.40 -2.15 10.65
CA LEU A 314 -21.30 -3.08 10.36
C LEU A 314 -21.14 -4.14 11.46
N ASP A 315 -21.12 -3.73 12.73
CA ASP A 315 -20.99 -4.65 13.87
C ASP A 315 -22.18 -5.62 13.97
N GLU A 316 -23.41 -5.14 13.77
CA GLU A 316 -24.60 -5.98 13.74
C GLU A 316 -24.54 -6.99 12.58
N TRP A 317 -24.13 -6.56 11.40
CA TRP A 317 -23.95 -7.44 10.25
C TRP A 317 -22.86 -8.50 10.52
N ILE A 318 -21.71 -8.11 11.07
CA ILE A 318 -20.64 -9.06 11.44
C ILE A 318 -21.15 -10.08 12.47
N LYS A 319 -21.84 -9.61 13.52
CA LYS A 319 -22.35 -10.44 14.60
C LYS A 319 -23.40 -11.45 14.12
N ASN A 320 -24.26 -11.04 13.19
CA ASN A 320 -25.34 -11.88 12.68
C ASN A 320 -24.85 -12.95 11.69
N ASN A 321 -23.60 -12.87 11.21
CA ASN A 321 -23.09 -13.73 10.14
C ASN A 321 -21.74 -14.37 10.51
N PRO A 322 -21.73 -15.50 11.24
CA PRO A 322 -20.49 -16.17 11.67
C PRO A 322 -19.53 -16.58 10.54
N LYS A 323 -20.08 -16.86 9.33
CA LYS A 323 -19.29 -17.19 8.14
C LYS A 323 -18.28 -16.11 7.76
N ILE A 324 -18.53 -14.84 8.10
CA ILE A 324 -17.59 -13.74 7.83
C ILE A 324 -16.30 -13.95 8.62
N GLN A 325 -16.42 -14.28 9.91
CA GLN A 325 -15.27 -14.51 10.78
C GLN A 325 -14.44 -15.72 10.31
N GLU A 326 -15.09 -16.78 9.85
CA GLU A 326 -14.43 -17.95 9.25
C GLU A 326 -13.64 -17.59 7.98
N ARG A 327 -14.09 -16.60 7.21
CA ARG A 327 -13.37 -16.15 6.01
C ARG A 327 -12.20 -15.24 6.36
N ILE A 328 -12.42 -14.28 7.25
CA ILE A 328 -11.38 -13.36 7.68
C ILE A 328 -10.25 -14.11 8.41
N SER A 329 -10.56 -15.18 9.14
CA SER A 329 -9.53 -16.00 9.80
C SER A 329 -8.57 -16.68 8.80
N ILE A 330 -9.02 -16.99 7.58
CA ILE A 330 -8.14 -17.50 6.51
C ILE A 330 -7.13 -16.42 6.13
N LEU A 331 -7.60 -15.18 5.91
CA LEU A 331 -6.71 -14.06 5.58
C LEU A 331 -5.75 -13.72 6.72
N ILE A 332 -6.22 -13.76 7.97
CA ILE A 332 -5.36 -13.58 9.15
C ILE A 332 -4.30 -14.68 9.21
N GLY A 333 -4.66 -15.93 8.94
CA GLY A 333 -3.73 -17.06 8.88
C GLY A 333 -2.68 -16.87 7.78
N ASN A 334 -3.09 -16.46 6.59
CA ASN A 334 -2.18 -16.18 5.48
C ASN A 334 -1.25 -14.99 5.80
N LYS A 335 -1.79 -13.93 6.44
CA LYS A 335 -1.03 -12.77 6.92
C LYS A 335 0.06 -13.18 7.91
N GLN A 336 -0.25 -14.05 8.88
CA GLN A 336 0.71 -14.54 9.87
C GLN A 336 1.81 -15.41 9.27
N GLN A 337 1.54 -16.07 8.15
CA GLN A 337 2.55 -16.86 7.42
C GLN A 337 3.43 -16.01 6.51
N PHE A 338 3.03 -14.77 6.21
CA PHE A 338 3.79 -13.84 5.39
C PHE A 338 4.63 -12.90 6.26
N GLU A 339 5.90 -13.26 6.45
CA GLU A 339 6.90 -12.43 7.12
C GLU A 339 7.31 -11.26 6.20
N SER A 340 6.62 -10.13 6.31
CA SER A 340 6.97 -8.89 5.61
C SER A 340 6.62 -7.68 6.47
N THR A 341 7.50 -6.68 6.49
CA THR A 341 7.28 -5.40 7.18
C THR A 341 6.05 -4.67 6.65
N PHE A 342 5.62 -4.95 5.42
CA PHE A 342 4.37 -4.43 4.86
C PHE A 342 3.12 -4.85 5.65
N ASN A 343 3.18 -5.95 6.40
CA ASN A 343 2.03 -6.52 7.09
C ASN A 343 1.82 -6.04 8.54
N GLU A 344 2.76 -5.31 9.15
CA GLU A 344 2.79 -5.14 10.61
C GLU A 344 1.85 -4.03 11.13
N ASP A 345 1.33 -3.16 10.27
CA ASP A 345 0.83 -1.84 10.68
C ASP A 345 -0.69 -1.74 10.94
N PHE A 346 -1.47 -2.80 10.76
CA PHE A 346 -2.91 -2.74 11.02
C PHE A 346 -3.55 -4.08 11.42
N ASP A 347 -4.60 -4.00 12.22
CA ASP A 347 -5.42 -5.14 12.59
C ASP A 347 -6.41 -5.46 11.48
N LEU A 348 -6.17 -6.58 10.78
CA LEU A 348 -7.05 -7.04 9.72
C LEU A 348 -8.38 -7.49 10.33
N ASN A 349 -9.45 -6.78 10.01
CA ASN A 349 -10.80 -7.06 10.48
C ASN A 349 -11.80 -7.12 9.31
N PRO A 350 -13.04 -7.60 9.53
CA PRO A 350 -14.04 -7.68 8.47
C PRO A 350 -14.40 -6.32 7.83
N LYS A 351 -14.40 -5.24 8.61
CA LYS A 351 -14.71 -3.87 8.12
C LYS A 351 -13.63 -3.41 7.14
N TYR A 352 -12.38 -3.74 7.42
CA TYR A 352 -11.24 -3.49 6.54
C TYR A 352 -11.42 -4.12 5.17
N VAL A 353 -11.63 -5.44 5.12
CA VAL A 353 -11.79 -6.16 3.84
C VAL A 353 -13.03 -5.67 3.09
N LEU A 354 -14.12 -5.36 3.81
CA LEU A 354 -15.35 -4.85 3.20
C LEU A 354 -15.15 -3.47 2.55
N ILE A 355 -14.64 -2.48 3.28
CA ILE A 355 -14.50 -1.10 2.79
C ILE A 355 -13.41 -1.02 1.71
N HIS A 356 -12.31 -1.75 1.88
CA HIS A 356 -11.25 -1.83 0.87
C HIS A 356 -11.73 -2.54 -0.41
N THR A 357 -12.47 -3.63 -0.30
CA THR A 357 -13.02 -4.27 -1.50
C THR A 357 -14.13 -3.41 -2.13
N PHE A 358 -14.90 -2.67 -1.32
CA PHE A 358 -15.90 -1.71 -1.80
C PHE A 358 -15.25 -0.64 -2.67
N SER A 359 -14.17 0.00 -2.21
CA SER A 359 -13.48 1.05 -2.99
C SER A 359 -12.97 0.52 -4.32
N HIS A 360 -12.42 -0.69 -4.35
CA HIS A 360 -12.00 -1.34 -5.59
C HIS A 360 -13.14 -1.49 -6.61
N LEU A 361 -14.30 -1.96 -6.15
CA LEU A 361 -15.47 -2.14 -7.01
C LEU A 361 -16.02 -0.80 -7.51
N ILE A 362 -16.04 0.22 -6.65
CA ILE A 362 -16.48 1.57 -7.04
C ILE A 362 -15.50 2.23 -8.02
N ILE A 363 -14.18 2.09 -7.83
CA ILE A 363 -13.18 2.64 -8.77
C ILE A 363 -13.33 1.99 -10.15
N LYS A 364 -13.51 0.67 -10.21
CA LYS A 364 -13.78 -0.03 -11.47
C LYS A 364 -15.08 0.45 -12.12
N GLU A 365 -16.09 0.75 -11.33
CA GLU A 365 -17.34 1.31 -11.85
C GLU A 365 -17.16 2.72 -12.42
N LEU A 366 -16.46 3.57 -11.68
CA LEU A 366 -16.18 4.95 -12.04
C LEU A 366 -15.40 5.03 -13.35
N GLU A 367 -14.45 4.13 -13.60
CA GLU A 367 -13.68 4.08 -14.85
C GLU A 367 -14.56 4.12 -16.11
N TYR A 368 -15.73 3.49 -16.07
CA TYR A 368 -16.67 3.48 -17.20
C TYR A 368 -17.55 4.74 -17.32
N LEU A 369 -17.69 5.51 -16.24
CA LEU A 369 -18.69 6.58 -16.14
C LEU A 369 -18.08 7.98 -16.05
N CYS A 370 -16.95 8.15 -15.36
CA CYS A 370 -16.34 9.46 -15.13
C CYS A 370 -15.25 9.83 -16.17
N GLY A 371 -14.89 8.91 -17.06
CA GLY A 371 -13.91 9.15 -18.13
C GLY A 371 -12.44 9.21 -17.68
N TYR A 372 -12.18 8.93 -16.40
CA TYR A 372 -10.83 8.75 -15.88
C TYR A 372 -10.44 7.28 -15.92
N PRO A 373 -9.22 6.94 -16.39
CA PRO A 373 -8.71 5.59 -16.27
C PRO A 373 -8.55 5.21 -14.78
N SER A 374 -8.69 3.93 -14.47
CA SER A 374 -8.55 3.46 -13.08
C SER A 374 -7.19 3.85 -12.47
N THR A 375 -6.13 3.91 -13.28
CA THR A 375 -4.77 4.34 -12.89
C THR A 375 -4.68 5.76 -12.30
N SER A 376 -5.62 6.66 -12.61
CA SER A 376 -5.65 8.03 -12.08
C SER A 376 -6.59 8.21 -10.89
N ILE A 377 -7.40 7.20 -10.58
CA ILE A 377 -8.31 7.21 -9.44
C ILE A 377 -7.62 6.46 -8.30
N GLN A 378 -7.54 7.09 -7.14
CA GLN A 378 -6.89 6.58 -5.95
C GLN A 378 -7.91 6.42 -4.83
N GLU A 379 -7.66 5.47 -3.94
CA GLU A 379 -8.37 5.37 -2.68
C GLU A 379 -7.52 5.93 -1.54
N ARG A 380 -8.19 6.36 -0.47
CA ARG A 380 -7.60 6.63 0.83
C ARG A 380 -8.52 6.06 1.91
N LEU A 381 -7.99 5.09 2.65
CA LEU A 381 -8.79 4.29 3.59
C LEU A 381 -8.77 4.90 5.00
N TYR A 382 -9.94 5.02 5.60
CA TYR A 382 -10.13 5.48 6.98
C TYR A 382 -10.78 4.35 7.77
N ILE A 383 -9.96 3.41 8.23
CA ILE A 383 -10.44 2.17 8.85
C ILE A 383 -9.60 1.88 10.09
N ASP A 384 -10.21 2.04 11.25
CA ASP A 384 -9.61 1.71 12.55
C ASP A 384 -10.73 1.50 13.58
N GLU A 385 -10.48 0.70 14.60
CA GLU A 385 -11.39 0.50 15.73
C GLU A 385 -11.12 1.52 16.85
N ASN A 386 -9.89 2.03 16.96
CA ASN A 386 -9.52 2.98 18.00
C ASN A 386 -8.40 3.94 17.56
N PRO A 387 -8.74 5.17 17.09
CA PRO A 387 -10.08 5.75 17.09
C PRO A 387 -10.98 5.18 15.99
N GLU A 388 -12.30 5.12 16.25
CA GLU A 388 -13.26 4.54 15.31
C GLU A 388 -13.32 5.32 13.99
N MET A 389 -12.99 4.65 12.89
CA MET A 389 -13.12 5.14 11.52
C MET A 389 -13.67 4.05 10.61
N ASN A 390 -14.68 4.38 9.82
CA ASN A 390 -15.23 3.46 8.82
C ASN A 390 -15.59 4.24 7.56
N GLY A 391 -14.58 4.60 6.78
CA GLY A 391 -14.80 5.35 5.54
C GLY A 391 -13.72 5.15 4.51
N VAL A 392 -14.00 5.65 3.31
CA VAL A 392 -13.05 5.69 2.21
C VAL A 392 -13.26 6.92 1.37
N LEU A 393 -12.17 7.62 1.06
CA LEU A 393 -12.16 8.66 0.03
C LEU A 393 -11.69 8.03 -1.27
N ILE A 394 -12.47 8.19 -2.34
CA ILE A 394 -12.07 7.87 -3.70
C ILE A 394 -11.88 9.18 -4.44
N TYR A 395 -10.69 9.44 -4.93
CA TYR A 395 -10.32 10.73 -5.49
C TYR A 395 -9.44 10.58 -6.72
N THR A 396 -9.39 11.63 -7.52
CA THR A 396 -8.45 11.78 -8.63
C THR A 396 -7.67 13.06 -8.42
N ILE A 397 -6.36 12.99 -8.65
CA ILE A 397 -5.51 14.17 -8.67
C ILE A 397 -5.36 14.58 -10.13
N ALA A 398 -5.95 15.71 -10.47
CA ALA A 398 -5.61 16.36 -11.72
C ALA A 398 -4.30 17.13 -11.51
N GLY A 399 -3.28 16.83 -12.31
CA GLY A 399 -2.07 17.65 -12.33
C GLY A 399 -2.36 19.07 -12.85
N SER A 400 -1.41 19.65 -13.55
CA SER A 400 -1.55 20.98 -14.17
C SER A 400 -2.68 21.09 -15.22
N GLU A 401 -3.31 19.99 -15.62
CA GLU A 401 -4.39 19.96 -16.62
C GLU A 401 -5.80 20.21 -16.03
N GLY A 402 -5.95 20.17 -14.70
CA GLY A 402 -7.21 20.46 -14.01
C GLY A 402 -8.24 19.31 -14.06
N SER A 403 -9.12 19.27 -13.06
CA SER A 403 -10.19 18.27 -12.97
C SER A 403 -11.43 18.75 -13.72
N TYR A 404 -12.09 17.86 -14.46
CA TYR A 404 -13.26 18.18 -15.29
C TYR A 404 -14.62 17.96 -14.61
N GLY A 405 -14.68 17.59 -13.33
CA GLY A 405 -15.95 17.31 -12.66
C GLY A 405 -16.48 15.89 -12.91
N GLY A 406 -15.65 14.97 -13.39
CA GLY A 406 -16.07 13.64 -13.79
C GLY A 406 -16.65 12.84 -12.62
N ILE A 407 -15.91 12.73 -11.52
CA ILE A 407 -16.36 11.96 -10.33
C ILE A 407 -17.48 12.72 -9.61
N THR A 408 -17.31 14.02 -9.44
CA THR A 408 -18.24 14.86 -8.70
C THR A 408 -19.59 14.98 -9.39
N SER A 409 -19.64 14.96 -10.74
CA SER A 409 -20.92 14.98 -11.47
C SER A 409 -21.81 13.77 -11.20
N ILE A 410 -21.24 12.62 -10.81
CA ILE A 410 -22.00 11.41 -10.43
C ILE A 410 -22.74 11.61 -9.11
N CYS A 411 -22.28 12.57 -8.29
CA CYS A 411 -22.84 12.88 -6.98
C CYS A 411 -23.98 13.92 -7.02
N ASP A 412 -24.30 14.49 -8.18
CA ASP A 412 -25.31 15.55 -8.32
C ASP A 412 -26.76 15.05 -8.21
N ASP A 413 -26.97 13.73 -8.34
CA ASP A 413 -28.29 13.09 -8.37
C ASP A 413 -28.20 11.61 -7.93
N ASP A 414 -29.26 10.84 -8.20
CA ASP A 414 -29.36 9.40 -7.88
C ASP A 414 -28.38 8.49 -8.65
N ARG A 415 -27.53 9.03 -9.53
CA ARG A 415 -26.49 8.27 -10.24
C ARG A 415 -25.48 7.65 -9.28
N ILE A 416 -25.19 8.26 -8.13
CA ILE A 416 -24.29 7.66 -7.14
C ILE A 416 -24.88 6.38 -6.53
N GLY A 417 -26.19 6.33 -6.28
CA GLY A 417 -26.87 5.12 -5.84
C GLY A 417 -26.88 4.04 -6.92
N LYS A 418 -27.11 4.43 -8.17
CA LYS A 418 -27.05 3.52 -9.34
C LYS A 418 -25.62 3.00 -9.59
N LEU A 419 -24.60 3.82 -9.37
CA LEU A 419 -23.19 3.44 -9.43
C LEU A 419 -22.91 2.30 -8.47
N ILE A 420 -23.27 2.47 -7.20
CA ILE A 420 -23.06 1.47 -6.14
C ILE A 420 -23.79 0.17 -6.48
N GLU A 421 -25.06 0.26 -6.88
CA GLU A 421 -25.86 -0.87 -7.30
C GLU A 421 -25.21 -1.63 -8.48
N SER A 422 -24.80 -0.89 -9.52
CA SER A 422 -24.14 -1.45 -10.70
C SER A 422 -22.81 -2.12 -10.36
N ALA A 423 -22.03 -1.55 -9.44
CA ALA A 423 -20.78 -2.13 -8.96
C ALA A 423 -21.03 -3.45 -8.20
N MET A 424 -22.04 -3.49 -7.33
CA MET A 424 -22.40 -4.70 -6.59
C MET A 424 -22.94 -5.79 -7.52
N ILE A 425 -23.76 -5.46 -8.52
CA ILE A 425 -24.24 -6.44 -9.51
C ILE A 425 -23.07 -7.04 -10.29
N ARG A 426 -22.17 -6.21 -10.81
CA ARG A 426 -20.97 -6.70 -11.52
C ARG A 426 -20.11 -7.57 -10.64
N ALA A 427 -20.02 -7.26 -9.36
CA ALA A 427 -19.24 -8.04 -8.41
C ALA A 427 -19.82 -9.43 -8.13
N ILE A 428 -21.00 -9.81 -8.62
CA ILE A 428 -21.55 -11.17 -8.48
C ILE A 428 -20.93 -12.15 -9.48
N ASP A 429 -20.63 -11.69 -10.70
CA ASP A 429 -20.16 -12.53 -11.79
C ASP A 429 -18.69 -12.26 -12.12
N CYS A 430 -17.86 -13.30 -12.02
CA CYS A 430 -16.46 -13.23 -12.42
C CYS A 430 -16.16 -14.28 -13.48
N ALA A 431 -15.46 -13.85 -14.54
CA ALA A 431 -15.02 -14.75 -15.62
C ALA A 431 -14.14 -15.92 -15.16
N THR A 432 -13.56 -15.84 -13.96
CA THR A 432 -12.69 -16.86 -13.36
C THR A 432 -13.43 -17.72 -12.32
N ASP A 433 -14.75 -17.58 -12.18
CA ASP A 433 -15.55 -18.46 -11.33
C ASP A 433 -15.69 -19.85 -11.96
N PRO A 434 -15.75 -20.93 -11.14
CA PRO A 434 -15.83 -20.96 -9.68
C PRO A 434 -14.47 -20.85 -8.95
N ILE A 435 -13.35 -20.85 -9.67
CA ILE A 435 -12.01 -20.88 -9.06
C ILE A 435 -11.78 -19.63 -8.20
N CYS A 436 -12.10 -18.44 -8.73
CA CYS A 436 -11.98 -17.20 -7.98
C CYS A 436 -12.92 -17.18 -6.76
N TYR A 437 -14.16 -17.63 -6.89
CA TYR A 437 -15.15 -17.60 -5.80
C TYR A 437 -14.80 -18.50 -4.60
N HIS A 438 -14.09 -19.61 -4.84
CA HIS A 438 -13.81 -20.64 -3.84
C HIS A 438 -12.36 -20.71 -3.36
N THR A 439 -11.47 -19.83 -3.84
CA THR A 439 -10.08 -19.85 -3.38
C THR A 439 -9.94 -19.47 -1.90
N HIS A 440 -8.97 -20.09 -1.24
CA HIS A 440 -8.52 -19.78 0.12
C HIS A 440 -7.27 -18.87 0.15
N GLY A 441 -6.79 -18.46 -1.02
CA GLY A 441 -5.61 -17.64 -1.17
C GLY A 441 -5.23 -17.45 -2.63
N GLN A 442 -5.02 -16.20 -3.03
CA GLN A 442 -4.43 -15.84 -4.32
C GLN A 442 -3.77 -14.45 -4.22
N GLY A 443 -3.13 -14.01 -5.30
CA GLY A 443 -2.41 -12.75 -5.33
C GLY A 443 -1.13 -12.79 -4.50
N VAL A 444 -0.66 -11.60 -4.09
CA VAL A 444 0.56 -11.47 -3.28
C VAL A 444 0.38 -12.20 -1.96
N ALA A 445 1.30 -13.12 -1.66
CA ALA A 445 1.33 -13.89 -0.41
C ALA A 445 0.00 -14.56 -0.01
N ASN A 446 -0.83 -14.94 -0.98
CA ASN A 446 -2.16 -15.51 -0.74
C ASN A 446 -3.11 -14.60 0.08
N LEU A 447 -2.88 -13.29 0.09
CA LEU A 447 -3.64 -12.33 0.91
C LEU A 447 -4.99 -11.91 0.30
N ASN A 448 -5.41 -12.52 -0.81
CA ASN A 448 -6.72 -12.31 -1.41
C ASN A 448 -7.54 -13.59 -1.40
N LEU A 449 -8.85 -13.44 -1.16
CA LEU A 449 -9.82 -14.53 -1.32
C LEU A 449 -10.51 -14.39 -2.68
N SER A 450 -11.79 -14.03 -2.74
CA SER A 450 -12.53 -13.94 -4.01
C SER A 450 -12.24 -12.63 -4.76
N ALA A 451 -10.98 -12.43 -5.09
CA ALA A 451 -10.45 -11.22 -5.72
C ALA A 451 -9.34 -11.56 -6.74
N CYS A 452 -9.61 -11.27 -8.02
CA CYS A 452 -8.67 -11.49 -9.13
C CYS A 452 -8.70 -10.31 -10.11
N PHE A 453 -7.80 -10.33 -11.11
CA PHE A 453 -7.66 -9.27 -12.10
C PHE A 453 -8.99 -8.91 -12.77
N SER A 454 -9.78 -9.92 -13.12
CA SER A 454 -11.07 -9.75 -13.80
C SER A 454 -12.11 -9.03 -12.94
N CYS A 455 -12.18 -9.29 -11.63
CA CYS A 455 -13.26 -8.76 -10.78
C CYS A 455 -12.86 -7.56 -9.92
N THR A 456 -11.73 -7.59 -9.20
CA THR A 456 -11.47 -6.60 -8.12
C THR A 456 -10.10 -5.94 -8.17
N LEU A 457 -9.05 -6.55 -8.73
CA LEU A 457 -7.73 -5.92 -8.67
C LEU A 457 -7.71 -4.63 -9.51
N LEU A 458 -7.01 -3.62 -8.99
CA LEU A 458 -6.77 -2.32 -9.58
C LEU A 458 -5.28 -2.18 -9.97
N PRO A 459 -4.92 -1.16 -10.78
CA PRO A 459 -3.53 -0.75 -10.93
C PRO A 459 -2.90 -0.41 -9.58
N GLU A 460 -1.60 -0.64 -9.43
CA GLU A 460 -0.88 -0.43 -8.17
C GLU A 460 -0.87 1.05 -7.73
N THR A 461 -1.04 1.99 -8.65
CA THR A 461 -1.10 3.43 -8.35
C THR A 461 -2.41 3.86 -7.68
N SER A 462 -3.43 3.00 -7.69
CA SER A 462 -4.79 3.28 -7.23
C SER A 462 -5.07 2.76 -5.82
N CYS A 463 -4.41 1.67 -5.42
CA CYS A 463 -4.65 0.96 -4.17
C CYS A 463 -3.53 1.24 -3.17
N GLU A 464 -3.87 1.69 -1.96
CA GLU A 464 -2.89 1.97 -0.89
C GLU A 464 -2.23 0.67 -0.36
N ASN A 465 -2.88 -0.48 -0.54
CA ASN A 465 -2.45 -1.77 0.00
C ASN A 465 -1.95 -2.76 -1.05
N PHE A 466 -1.50 -2.30 -2.21
CA PHE A 466 -0.92 -3.14 -3.26
C PHE A 466 -1.79 -4.34 -3.67
N ASN A 467 -3.12 -4.13 -3.69
CA ASN A 467 -4.13 -5.16 -3.95
C ASN A 467 -4.08 -6.37 -2.99
N CYS A 468 -3.75 -6.17 -1.71
CA CYS A 468 -3.84 -7.22 -0.67
C CYS A 468 -5.15 -7.10 0.12
N TYR A 469 -5.60 -8.18 0.76
CA TYR A 469 -6.75 -8.17 1.68
C TYR A 469 -8.10 -7.87 1.01
N LEU A 470 -8.36 -8.51 -0.14
CA LEU A 470 -9.59 -8.31 -0.91
C LEU A 470 -10.47 -9.57 -0.93
N ASP A 471 -11.79 -9.38 -0.82
CA ASP A 471 -12.80 -10.45 -0.94
C ASP A 471 -14.18 -9.92 -1.33
N ARG A 472 -14.56 -10.04 -2.63
CA ARG A 472 -15.88 -9.53 -3.08
C ARG A 472 -17.06 -10.26 -2.45
N ARG A 473 -16.88 -11.50 -1.97
CA ARG A 473 -17.97 -12.27 -1.34
C ARG A 473 -18.48 -11.60 -0.08
N ILE A 474 -17.63 -10.89 0.64
CA ILE A 474 -18.05 -10.15 1.83
C ILE A 474 -19.10 -9.08 1.49
N LEU A 475 -19.09 -8.55 0.27
CA LEU A 475 -20.09 -7.59 -0.19
C LEU A 475 -21.33 -8.25 -0.78
N VAL A 476 -21.17 -9.30 -1.60
CA VAL A 476 -22.24 -9.76 -2.50
C VAL A 476 -22.69 -11.21 -2.34
N ASP A 477 -22.11 -11.97 -1.40
CA ASP A 477 -22.55 -13.35 -1.17
C ASP A 477 -24.04 -13.41 -0.78
N LYS A 478 -24.76 -14.38 -1.34
CA LYS A 478 -26.23 -14.49 -1.19
C LYS A 478 -26.66 -14.68 0.26
N ASP A 479 -25.83 -15.34 1.07
CA ASP A 479 -26.17 -15.67 2.45
C ASP A 479 -25.82 -14.53 3.40
N TYR A 480 -24.61 -13.97 3.26
CA TYR A 480 -24.00 -13.08 4.27
C TYR A 480 -23.42 -11.77 3.71
N GLY A 481 -23.49 -11.52 2.39
CA GLY A 481 -22.96 -10.29 1.80
C GLY A 481 -23.62 -9.04 2.38
N TYR A 482 -22.84 -7.98 2.65
CA TYR A 482 -23.37 -6.73 3.23
C TYR A 482 -24.42 -6.06 2.32
N PHE A 483 -24.25 -6.15 1.00
CA PHE A 483 -25.15 -5.59 -0.01
C PHE A 483 -26.12 -6.64 -0.60
N LYS A 484 -26.29 -7.81 0.03
CA LYS A 484 -27.11 -8.91 -0.52
C LYS A 484 -28.56 -8.51 -0.81
N ASP A 485 -29.16 -7.67 0.04
CA ASP A 485 -30.55 -7.25 -0.12
C ASP A 485 -30.74 -6.21 -1.23
N LEU A 486 -29.67 -5.50 -1.60
CA LEU A 486 -29.67 -4.62 -2.77
C LEU A 486 -29.74 -5.47 -4.05
N ILE A 487 -28.96 -6.54 -4.09
CA ILE A 487 -28.88 -7.46 -5.24
C ILE A 487 -30.19 -8.23 -5.44
N ASN A 488 -30.81 -8.72 -4.36
CA ASN A 488 -32.02 -9.54 -4.44
C ASN A 488 -33.30 -8.77 -4.85
N LYS A 489 -33.24 -7.43 -4.87
CA LYS A 489 -34.38 -6.58 -5.27
C LYS A 489 -34.51 -6.40 -6.80
N ILE A 490 -33.51 -6.87 -7.55
CA ILE A 490 -33.37 -6.74 -9.00
C ILE A 490 -33.60 -8.12 -9.62
#